data_AF-A0AA36D204-F1
#
_entry.id   AF-A0AA36D204-F1
#
_cell.length_a   1.000
_cell.length_b   1.000
_cell.length_c   1.000
_cell.angle_alpha   90.00
_cell.angle_beta   90.00
_cell.angle_gamma   90.00
#
_symmetry.space_group_name_H-M   'P 1'
#
loop_
_entity.id
_entity.type
_entity.pdbx_description
1 polymer ?
#
loop_
_entity_poly.entity_id
_entity_poly.type
_entity_poly.pdbx_seq_one_letter_code
_entity_poly.pdbx_strand_id
1 'polypeptide(L)'
;MSLMRRRKKMCTLYEDDFVSLNEYTLTVRNYHFPSKRDRKIPADQITVVYFEDQDTSKYSTTRTWGKAVNSIWWAFDLKRELHNIPGVHSHRANVVVEIGGQDVKIGFSVADIDAFMEAMRGLLDYHVIIVNSINL
;
A
#
# COMPACT_ATOMS: atom_id res chain seq x y z
N MET A 1 -6.54 23.94 -34.99
CA MET A 1 -5.49 23.95 -33.94
C MET A 1 -5.96 23.06 -32.80
N SER A 2 -5.44 21.83 -32.72
CA SER A 2 -5.78 20.87 -31.67
C SER A 2 -4.95 21.16 -30.43
N LEU A 3 -5.60 21.45 -29.29
CA LEU A 3 -4.93 21.59 -28.01
C LEU A 3 -4.44 20.20 -27.57
N MET A 4 -3.20 19.91 -27.90
CA MET A 4 -2.46 18.80 -27.29
C MET A 4 -2.26 19.17 -25.82
N ARG A 5 -3.20 18.78 -24.95
CA ARG A 5 -3.03 18.83 -23.50
C ARG A 5 -1.78 18.02 -23.17
N ARG A 6 -0.64 18.69 -22.98
CA ARG A 6 0.54 18.10 -22.35
C ARG A 6 0.06 17.56 -21.01
N ARG A 7 -0.12 16.24 -20.90
CA ARG A 7 -0.24 15.57 -19.61
C ARG A 7 1.02 15.92 -18.85
N LYS A 8 0.90 16.83 -17.87
CA LYS A 8 1.95 17.09 -16.89
C LYS A 8 2.27 15.72 -16.30
N LYS A 9 3.49 15.22 -16.51
CA LYS A 9 3.93 13.97 -15.90
C LYS A 9 3.92 14.24 -14.41
N MET A 10 2.97 13.65 -13.69
CA MET A 10 2.85 13.82 -12.24
C MET A 10 4.16 13.32 -11.64
N CYS A 11 4.77 14.11 -10.75
CA CYS A 11 6.03 13.72 -10.13
C CYS A 11 5.78 12.47 -9.28
N THR A 12 6.31 11.33 -9.70
CA THR A 12 6.31 10.11 -8.90
C THR A 12 7.30 10.30 -7.76
N LEU A 13 6.84 10.15 -6.53
CA LEU A 13 7.67 10.26 -5.32
C LEU A 13 8.23 8.90 -4.90
N TYR A 14 7.46 7.84 -5.14
CA TYR A 14 7.86 6.46 -4.88
C TYR A 14 7.15 5.51 -5.86
N GLU A 15 7.83 4.46 -6.29
CA GLU A 15 7.23 3.42 -7.14
C GLU A 15 7.98 2.09 -7.01
N ASP A 16 7.22 1.01 -6.85
CA ASP A 16 7.70 -0.37 -6.89
C ASP A 16 6.68 -1.29 -7.61
N ASP A 17 6.88 -2.61 -7.54
CA ASP A 17 6.01 -3.62 -8.16
C ASP A 17 4.57 -3.65 -7.62
N PHE A 18 4.34 -3.14 -6.40
CA PHE A 18 3.10 -3.24 -5.66
C PHE A 18 2.37 -1.90 -5.53
N VAL A 19 3.09 -0.78 -5.56
CA VAL A 19 2.52 0.53 -5.28
C VAL A 19 3.23 1.63 -6.08
N SER A 20 2.49 2.68 -6.44
CA SER A 20 3.08 3.95 -6.82
C SER A 20 2.44 5.10 -6.06
N LEU A 21 3.26 6.08 -5.71
CA LEU A 21 2.88 7.26 -4.96
C LEU A 21 3.31 8.51 -5.73
N ASN A 22 2.36 9.42 -5.90
CA ASN A 22 2.62 10.79 -6.33
C ASN A 22 1.99 11.76 -5.34
N GLU A 23 2.17 13.06 -5.58
CA GLU A 23 1.69 14.16 -4.72
C GLU A 23 0.22 14.09 -4.28
N TYR A 24 -0.65 13.38 -4.99
CA TYR A 24 -2.10 13.38 -4.71
C TYR A 24 -2.69 11.98 -4.55
N THR A 25 -1.98 10.93 -4.96
CA THR A 25 -2.58 9.60 -5.10
C THR A 25 -1.60 8.50 -4.76
N LEU A 26 -2.04 7.63 -3.86
CA LEU A 26 -1.50 6.30 -3.62
C LEU A 26 -2.21 5.32 -4.57
N THR A 27 -1.46 4.65 -5.43
CA THR A 27 -1.98 3.64 -6.36
C THR A 27 -1.48 2.27 -5.95
N VAL A 28 -2.37 1.45 -5.41
CA VAL A 28 -2.10 0.05 -5.05
C VAL A 28 -2.33 -0.83 -6.28
N ARG A 29 -1.28 -1.51 -6.74
CA ARG A 29 -1.30 -2.36 -7.94
C ARG A 29 -1.93 -3.70 -7.65
N ASN A 30 -2.49 -4.33 -8.68
CA ASN A 30 -3.05 -5.69 -8.60
C ASN A 30 -4.08 -5.88 -7.46
N TYR A 31 -4.81 -4.82 -7.10
CA TYR A 31 -5.73 -4.84 -5.97
C TYR A 31 -6.98 -5.71 -6.24
N HIS A 32 -7.58 -5.55 -7.42
CA HIS A 32 -8.76 -6.34 -7.81
C HIS A 32 -8.37 -7.59 -8.59
N PHE A 33 -8.07 -8.69 -7.90
CA PHE A 33 -7.83 -9.99 -8.53
C PHE A 33 -9.16 -10.70 -8.88
N PRO A 34 -9.31 -11.35 -10.05
CA PRO A 34 -8.31 -11.65 -11.09
C PRO A 34 -8.09 -10.54 -12.13
N SER A 35 -8.88 -9.47 -12.11
CA SER A 35 -8.82 -8.40 -13.12
C SER A 35 -7.52 -7.57 -13.11
N LYS A 36 -6.68 -7.74 -12.08
CA LYS A 36 -5.44 -6.99 -11.81
C LYS A 36 -5.60 -5.47 -11.88
N ARG A 37 -6.82 -4.96 -11.65
CA ARG A 37 -7.05 -3.51 -11.65
C ARG A 37 -6.46 -2.89 -10.39
N ASP A 38 -5.80 -1.77 -10.58
CA ASP A 38 -5.24 -0.97 -9.51
C ASP A 38 -6.35 -0.28 -8.71
N ARG A 39 -6.05 -0.01 -7.43
CA ARG A 39 -6.87 0.82 -6.56
C ARG A 39 -6.15 2.15 -6.35
N LYS A 40 -6.83 3.24 -6.70
CA LYS A 40 -6.35 4.60 -6.47
C LYS A 40 -6.99 5.16 -5.21
N ILE A 41 -6.17 5.73 -4.35
CA ILE A 41 -6.56 6.30 -3.06
C ILE A 41 -6.03 7.73 -3.05
N PRO A 42 -6.90 8.74 -2.97
CA PRO A 42 -6.47 10.12 -2.74
C PRO A 42 -5.69 10.21 -1.43
N ALA A 43 -4.50 10.82 -1.47
CA ALA A 43 -3.60 10.86 -0.32
C ALA A 43 -4.22 11.62 0.87
N ASP A 44 -5.05 12.62 0.59
CA ASP A 44 -5.81 13.43 1.55
C ASP A 44 -6.95 12.67 2.26
N GLN A 45 -7.32 11.48 1.78
CA GLN A 45 -8.33 10.64 2.42
C GLN A 45 -7.72 9.58 3.36
N ILE A 46 -6.40 9.44 3.39
CA ILE A 46 -5.73 8.48 4.27
C ILE A 46 -5.75 9.03 5.69
N THR A 47 -6.36 8.30 6.63
CA THR A 47 -6.47 8.72 8.04
C THR A 47 -5.50 7.98 8.95
N VAL A 48 -5.16 6.74 8.60
CA VAL A 48 -4.20 5.92 9.34
C VAL A 48 -3.35 5.10 8.37
N VAL A 49 -2.04 5.02 8.64
CA VAL A 49 -1.11 4.12 7.96
C VAL A 49 -0.51 3.16 8.97
N TYR A 50 -0.78 1.87 8.79
CA TYR A 50 -0.14 0.80 9.53
C TYR A 50 0.93 0.15 8.65
N PHE A 51 2.07 -0.21 9.21
CA PHE A 51 3.06 -1.01 8.50
C PHE A 51 3.78 -1.99 9.43
N GLU A 52 4.21 -3.11 8.89
CA GLU A 52 5.05 -4.10 9.58
C GLU A 52 5.94 -4.83 8.59
N ASP A 53 7.13 -5.24 9.02
CA ASP A 53 8.04 -6.04 8.19
C ASP A 53 7.42 -7.39 7.87
N GLN A 54 7.51 -7.83 6.61
CA GLN A 54 6.93 -9.10 6.18
C GLN A 54 7.53 -10.30 6.92
N ASP A 55 8.81 -10.22 7.31
CA ASP A 55 9.50 -11.24 8.11
C ASP A 55 8.89 -11.46 9.50
N THR A 56 8.20 -10.45 10.05
CA THR A 56 7.59 -10.48 11.39
C THR A 56 6.07 -10.59 11.35
N SER A 57 5.49 -10.56 10.14
CA SER A 57 4.04 -10.45 9.94
C SER A 57 3.27 -11.71 10.35
N LYS A 58 2.08 -11.51 10.92
CA LYS A 58 1.19 -12.61 11.30
C LYS A 58 0.42 -13.10 10.07
N TYR A 59 0.74 -14.31 9.61
CA TYR A 59 0.11 -14.92 8.42
C TYR A 59 -1.40 -15.15 8.56
N SER A 60 -1.93 -15.26 9.78
CA SER A 60 -3.37 -15.45 10.00
C SER A 60 -4.20 -14.22 9.62
N THR A 61 -3.61 -13.03 9.64
CA THR A 61 -4.27 -11.74 9.39
C THR A 61 -3.86 -11.11 8.06
N THR A 62 -2.69 -11.49 7.55
CA THR A 62 -2.15 -11.04 6.27
C THR A 62 -2.40 -12.07 5.18
N ARG A 63 -3.22 -11.73 4.17
CA ARG A 63 -3.55 -12.66 3.08
C ARG A 63 -2.79 -12.34 1.81
N THR A 64 -2.59 -13.37 0.99
CA THR A 64 -2.08 -13.25 -0.38
C THR A 64 -2.90 -12.31 -1.23
N TRP A 65 -4.23 -12.33 -1.07
CA TRP A 65 -5.17 -11.41 -1.71
C TRP A 65 -6.57 -11.50 -1.06
N GLY A 66 -7.41 -10.50 -1.32
CA GLY A 66 -8.83 -10.50 -0.96
C GLY A 66 -9.10 -10.10 0.50
N LYS A 67 -10.35 -10.29 0.95
CA LYS A 67 -10.79 -9.89 2.29
C LYS A 67 -10.25 -10.82 3.37
N ALA A 68 -9.64 -10.23 4.40
CA ALA A 68 -9.27 -10.87 5.66
C ALA A 68 -10.37 -10.72 6.73
N VAL A 69 -10.25 -11.45 7.84
CA VAL A 69 -11.25 -11.46 8.93
C VAL A 69 -11.34 -10.09 9.63
N ASN A 70 -10.24 -9.35 9.67
CA ASN A 70 -10.12 -8.01 10.26
C ASN A 70 -10.58 -6.87 9.33
N SER A 71 -11.41 -7.16 8.32
CA SER A 71 -11.91 -6.19 7.34
C SER A 71 -10.85 -5.49 6.49
N ILE A 72 -9.63 -6.02 6.46
CA ILE A 72 -8.59 -5.60 5.52
C ILE A 72 -8.79 -6.32 4.19
N TRP A 73 -8.78 -5.59 3.09
CA TRP A 73 -8.71 -6.15 1.75
C TRP A 73 -7.29 -6.07 1.21
N TRP A 74 -6.70 -7.22 0.92
CA TRP A 74 -5.32 -7.34 0.47
C TRP A 74 -5.19 -7.33 -1.05
N ALA A 75 -4.27 -6.51 -1.55
CA ALA A 75 -3.76 -6.59 -2.91
C ALA A 75 -2.95 -7.87 -3.12
N PHE A 76 -2.96 -8.38 -4.35
CA PHE A 76 -2.32 -9.64 -4.68
C PHE A 76 -0.79 -9.59 -4.54
N ASP A 77 -0.25 -10.49 -3.72
CA ASP A 77 1.18 -10.75 -3.59
C ASP A 77 1.43 -12.20 -3.15
N LEU A 78 1.72 -13.08 -4.11
CA LEU A 78 2.03 -14.48 -3.86
C LEU A 78 3.28 -14.68 -3.00
N LYS A 79 4.22 -13.72 -3.02
CA LYS A 79 5.44 -13.85 -2.24
C LYS A 79 5.17 -13.85 -0.74
N ARG A 80 4.01 -13.34 -0.26
CA ARG A 80 3.60 -13.42 1.15
C ARG A 80 3.54 -14.86 1.69
N GLU A 81 3.27 -15.85 0.83
CA GLU A 81 3.22 -17.26 1.22
C GLU A 81 4.60 -17.94 1.24
N LEU A 82 5.64 -17.31 0.69
CA LEU A 82 6.98 -17.89 0.51
C LEU A 82 7.90 -17.74 1.75
N HIS A 83 7.31 -17.87 2.94
CA HIS A 83 7.98 -17.71 4.24
C HIS A 83 9.16 -18.66 4.49
N ASN A 84 9.17 -19.83 3.84
CA ASN A 84 10.24 -20.82 4.02
C ASN A 84 11.49 -20.52 3.17
N ILE A 85 11.49 -19.42 2.41
CA ILE A 85 12.62 -19.05 1.56
C ILE A 85 13.34 -17.85 2.19
N PRO A 86 14.55 -18.06 2.75
CA PRO A 86 15.32 -16.99 3.37
C PRO A 86 15.54 -15.82 2.42
N GLY A 87 15.34 -14.59 2.90
CA GLY A 87 15.61 -13.36 2.15
C GLY A 87 14.50 -12.93 1.16
N VAL A 88 13.44 -13.73 0.94
CA VAL A 88 12.34 -13.35 0.04
C VAL A 88 11.56 -12.12 0.53
N HIS A 89 11.64 -11.82 1.81
CA HIS A 89 10.94 -10.73 2.48
C HIS A 89 11.86 -9.59 2.94
N SER A 90 13.17 -9.68 2.69
CA SER A 90 14.13 -8.66 3.13
C SER A 90 13.73 -7.28 2.62
N HIS A 91 13.64 -6.31 3.54
CA HIS A 91 13.22 -4.91 3.29
C HIS A 91 11.76 -4.71 2.85
N ARG A 92 10.98 -5.80 2.73
CA ARG A 92 9.58 -5.75 2.33
C ARG A 92 8.70 -5.59 3.55
N ALA A 93 7.70 -4.74 3.43
CA ALA A 93 6.70 -4.55 4.46
C ALA A 93 5.29 -4.84 3.94
N ASN A 94 4.42 -5.22 4.85
CA ASN A 94 2.99 -5.10 4.65
C ASN A 94 2.56 -3.71 5.11
N VAL A 95 1.76 -3.02 4.31
CA VAL A 95 1.20 -1.72 4.63
C VAL A 95 -0.32 -1.81 4.56
N VAL A 96 -1.00 -1.19 5.51
CA VAL A 96 -2.45 -1.08 5.54
C VAL A 96 -2.82 0.39 5.70
N VAL A 97 -3.69 0.88 4.82
CA VAL A 97 -4.23 2.25 4.93
C VAL A 97 -5.70 2.21 5.29
N GLU A 98 -6.07 3.06 6.25
CA GLU A 98 -7.44 3.40 6.56
C GLU A 98 -7.83 4.66 5.79
N ILE A 99 -9.03 4.63 5.19
CA ILE A 99 -9.54 5.72 4.37
C ILE A 99 -10.74 6.33 5.10
N GLY A 100 -10.71 7.65 5.32
CA GLY A 100 -11.77 8.37 6.01
C GLY A 100 -13.15 8.09 5.40
N GLY A 101 -14.11 7.72 6.26
CA GLY A 101 -15.48 7.41 5.85
C GLY A 101 -15.66 6.05 5.15
N GLN A 102 -14.67 5.15 5.19
CA GLN A 102 -14.78 3.78 4.68
C GLN A 102 -14.50 2.75 5.78
N ASP A 103 -15.36 1.73 5.88
CA ASP A 103 -15.19 0.63 6.85
C ASP A 103 -14.09 -0.37 6.45
N VAL A 104 -13.68 -0.34 5.19
CA VAL A 104 -12.71 -1.27 4.61
C VAL A 104 -11.32 -0.65 4.59
N LYS A 105 -10.36 -1.36 5.18
CA LYS A 105 -8.95 -1.03 5.12
C LYS A 105 -8.29 -1.68 3.91
N ILE A 106 -7.27 -1.03 3.34
CA ILE A 106 -6.59 -1.49 2.13
C ILE A 106 -5.19 -1.96 2.50
N GLY A 107 -4.93 -3.27 2.35
CA GLY A 107 -3.63 -3.89 2.61
C GLY A 107 -2.84 -4.14 1.31
N PHE A 108 -1.54 -3.88 1.32
CA PHE A 108 -0.64 -4.10 0.19
C PHE A 108 0.80 -4.35 0.65
N SER A 109 1.67 -4.71 -0.29
CA SER A 109 3.11 -4.87 -0.03
C SER A 109 3.87 -3.63 -0.46
N VAL A 110 5.02 -3.41 0.15
CA VAL A 110 6.00 -2.41 -0.27
C VAL A 110 7.37 -3.08 -0.31
N ALA A 111 8.18 -2.75 -1.31
CA ALA A 111 9.50 -3.35 -1.53
C ALA A 111 10.62 -2.73 -0.68
N ASP A 112 10.45 -1.45 -0.32
CA ASP A 112 11.35 -0.69 0.54
C ASP A 112 10.50 0.23 1.43
N ILE A 113 10.30 -0.18 2.67
CA ILE A 113 9.42 0.53 3.61
C ILE A 113 9.98 1.89 4.02
N ASP A 114 11.30 2.04 4.12
CA ASP A 114 11.92 3.29 4.56
C ASP A 114 11.73 4.37 3.50
N ALA A 115 12.06 4.06 2.25
CA ALA A 115 11.86 4.97 1.12
C ALA A 115 10.38 5.30 0.89
N PHE A 116 9.49 4.32 1.05
CA PHE A 116 8.04 4.56 0.95
C PHE A 116 7.55 5.49 2.06
N MET A 117 7.93 5.26 3.31
CA MET A 117 7.50 6.09 4.43
C MET A 117 8.12 7.49 4.41
N GLU A 118 9.33 7.66 3.88
CA GLU A 118 9.91 8.98 3.61
C GLU A 118 9.04 9.76 2.62
N ALA A 119 8.70 9.15 1.47
CA ALA A 119 7.83 9.77 0.48
C ALA A 119 6.42 10.03 1.02
N MET A 120 5.87 9.09 1.79
CA MET A 120 4.50 9.19 2.32
C MET A 120 4.38 10.29 3.39
N ARG A 121 5.37 10.43 4.29
CA ARG A 121 5.40 11.50 5.30
C ARG A 121 5.43 12.90 4.70
N GLY A 122 5.99 13.06 3.50
CA GLY A 122 5.96 14.35 2.79
C GLY A 122 4.57 14.76 2.29
N LEU A 123 3.59 13.85 2.30
CA LEU A 123 2.25 14.06 1.74
C LEU A 123 1.12 14.00 2.75
N LEU A 124 1.27 13.22 3.81
CA LEU A 124 0.20 13.03 4.79
C LEU A 124 -0.02 14.31 5.60
N ASP A 125 -1.30 14.58 5.88
CA ASP A 125 -1.68 15.64 6.82
C ASP A 125 -1.10 15.34 8.21
N TYR A 126 -0.85 16.39 9.00
CA TYR A 126 -0.39 16.30 10.39
C TYR A 126 -1.32 15.43 11.26
N HIS A 127 -2.60 15.32 10.90
CA HIS A 127 -3.57 14.51 11.63
C HIS A 127 -3.54 13.00 11.31
N VAL A 128 -2.74 12.57 10.33
CA VAL A 128 -2.65 11.15 9.97
C VAL A 128 -1.87 10.37 11.01
N ILE A 129 -2.46 9.28 11.49
CA ILE A 129 -1.82 8.40 12.48
C ILE A 129 -0.93 7.40 11.75
N ILE A 130 0.32 7.24 12.21
CA ILE A 130 1.26 6.25 11.69
C ILE A 130 1.55 5.22 12.78
N VAL A 131 1.36 3.93 12.46
CA VAL A 131 1.51 2.80 13.39
C VAL A 131 2.47 1.77 12.77
N ASN A 132 3.53 1.41 13.48
CA ASN A 132 4.54 0.45 13.02
C ASN A 132 4.23 -1.01 13.44
N SER A 133 2.94 -1.36 13.52
CA SER A 133 2.49 -2.74 13.71
C SER A 133 1.06 -2.92 13.18
N ILE A 134 0.74 -4.09 12.63
CA ILE A 134 -0.61 -4.44 12.20
C ILE A 134 -1.23 -5.39 13.24
N ASN A 135 -1.73 -4.83 14.34
CA ASN A 135 -2.49 -5.56 15.36
C ASN A 135 -4.01 -5.32 15.19
N LEU A 136 -4.53 -5.62 13.99
CA LEU A 136 -5.91 -5.39 13.56
C LEU A 136 -6.69 -6.69 13.38
#